data_AF-A0A1X7UF48-F1
#
_entry.id   AF-A0A1X7UF48-F1
#
_cell.length_a   1.000
_cell.length_b   1.000
_cell.length_c   1.000
_cell.angle_alpha   90.00
_cell.angle_beta   90.00
_cell.angle_gamma   90.00
#
_symmetry.space_group_name_H-M   'P 1'
#
loop_
_entity.id
_entity.type
_entity.pdbx_description
1 polymer ?
#
loop_
_entity_poly.entity_id
_entity_poly.type
_entity_poly.pdbx_seq_one_letter_code
_entity_poly.pdbx_strand_id
1 'polypeptide(L)'
;AGHNDIDSHYVDGVSITYGSPRQHVWTLMVGLNEASNYTGTNDGRHNCPCSQGSPQNSTLQSFIGNDYFCESGNPATDGTFQNFLYPSDPLWDGKGCGSLEGDCCAAPGLPWFNKVLNTATTDYLELRVCGDEGTSNEDVPVSYYELYVK
;
A
#
# COMPACT_ATOMS: atom_id res chain seq x y z
N ALA A 1 7.09 -12.95 10.23
CA ALA A 1 6.96 -13.04 8.77
C ALA A 1 7.91 -12.02 8.12
N GLY A 2 8.11 -12.08 6.80
CA GLY A 2 9.18 -11.41 6.07
C GLY A 2 9.00 -9.93 5.78
N HIS A 3 8.36 -9.15 6.67
CA HIS A 3 8.06 -7.73 6.44
C HIS A 3 9.29 -6.83 6.23
N ASN A 4 10.50 -7.34 6.47
CA ASN A 4 11.74 -6.58 6.36
C ASN A 4 12.57 -6.93 5.13
N ASP A 5 12.00 -7.67 4.18
CA ASP A 5 12.74 -8.19 3.03
C ASP A 5 11.98 -7.93 1.73
N ILE A 6 12.65 -7.27 0.78
CA ILE A 6 12.12 -7.00 -0.55
C ILE A 6 11.80 -8.31 -1.30
N ASP A 7 12.45 -9.42 -0.94
CA ASP A 7 12.21 -10.72 -1.53
C ASP A 7 11.02 -11.47 -0.90
N SER A 8 10.34 -10.90 0.10
CA SER A 8 9.21 -11.50 0.80
C SER A 8 7.87 -10.76 0.57
N HIS A 9 6.81 -11.22 1.26
CA HIS A 9 5.50 -10.56 1.36
C HIS A 9 5.58 -9.49 2.45
N TYR A 10 6.07 -8.30 2.10
CA TYR A 10 6.26 -7.23 3.07
C TYR A 10 5.11 -6.23 3.15
N VAL A 11 4.06 -6.45 2.36
CA VAL A 11 2.94 -5.52 2.19
C VAL A 11 1.67 -6.27 1.82
N ASP A 12 0.54 -5.78 2.32
CA ASP A 12 -0.77 -6.03 1.71
C ASP A 12 -0.99 -5.06 0.56
N GLY A 13 -0.96 -5.57 -0.67
CA GLY A 13 -1.14 -4.76 -1.87
C GLY A 13 -0.23 -5.15 -3.03
N VAL A 14 0.36 -4.15 -3.68
CA VAL A 14 1.19 -4.36 -4.89
C VAL A 14 2.62 -3.88 -4.66
N SER A 15 3.57 -4.74 -4.97
CA SER A 15 5.01 -4.47 -4.96
C SER A 15 5.53 -4.48 -6.39
N ILE A 16 6.09 -3.35 -6.83
CA ILE A 16 6.69 -3.20 -8.17
C ILE A 16 8.21 -3.12 -8.00
N THR A 17 8.92 -4.04 -8.65
CA THR A 17 10.37 -4.19 -8.52
C THR A 17 11.02 -4.50 -9.87
N TYR A 18 12.35 -4.46 -9.94
CA TYR A 18 13.11 -4.90 -11.12
C TYR A 18 14.43 -5.55 -10.75
N GLY A 19 15.03 -6.28 -11.69
CA GLY A 19 16.39 -6.79 -11.58
C GLY A 19 16.57 -7.99 -10.64
N SER A 20 17.82 -8.48 -10.61
CA SER A 20 18.27 -9.55 -9.74
C SER A 20 19.74 -9.26 -9.34
N PRO A 21 20.02 -8.79 -8.11
CA PRO A 21 19.11 -8.70 -6.96
C PRO A 21 17.98 -7.69 -7.17
N ARG A 22 16.84 -7.97 -6.52
CA ARG A 22 15.62 -7.18 -6.65
C ARG A 22 15.83 -5.76 -6.14
N GLN A 23 15.35 -4.79 -6.92
CA GLN A 23 15.37 -3.37 -6.61
C GLN A 23 13.96 -2.81 -6.58
N HIS A 24 13.68 -1.91 -5.64
CA HIS A 24 12.37 -1.31 -5.45
C HIS A 24 12.08 -0.23 -6.50
N VAL A 25 10.84 -0.22 -7.01
CA VAL A 25 10.32 0.86 -7.87
C VAL A 25 9.22 1.62 -7.15
N TRP A 26 8.18 0.91 -6.71
CA TRP A 26 7.00 1.50 -6.06
C TRP A 26 6.26 0.45 -5.23
N THR A 27 5.59 0.89 -4.16
CA THR A 27 4.65 0.06 -3.38
C THR A 27 3.27 0.71 -3.33
N LEU A 28 2.23 -0.07 -3.58
CA LEU A 28 0.83 0.32 -3.39
C LEU A 28 0.30 -0.49 -2.21
N MET A 29 0.07 0.15 -1.07
CA MET A 29 -0.26 -0.48 0.20
C MET A 29 -1.74 -0.36 0.51
N VAL A 30 -2.29 -1.33 1.23
CA VAL A 30 -3.67 -1.30 1.70
C VAL A 30 -3.71 -1.19 3.22
N GLY A 31 -4.44 -0.21 3.73
CA GLY A 31 -4.76 -0.12 5.15
C GLY A 31 -6.05 -0.87 5.51
N LEU A 32 -6.22 -1.22 6.78
CA LEU A 32 -7.43 -1.88 7.28
C LEU A 32 -8.60 -0.91 7.53
N ASN A 33 -8.31 0.33 7.92
CA ASN A 33 -9.30 1.36 8.23
C ASN A 33 -8.82 2.75 7.79
N GLU A 34 -9.70 3.54 7.18
CA GLU A 34 -9.38 4.92 6.75
C GLU A 34 -9.87 6.02 7.72
N ALA A 35 -10.83 5.72 8.59
CA ALA A 35 -11.49 6.71 9.44
C ALA A 35 -11.38 6.44 10.96
N SER A 36 -10.77 5.32 11.34
CA SER A 36 -10.60 4.93 12.75
C SER A 36 -9.42 3.97 12.93
N ASN A 37 -9.06 3.68 14.18
CA ASN A 37 -8.13 2.59 14.51
C ASN A 37 -8.91 1.31 14.77
N TYR A 38 -8.39 0.17 14.31
CA TYR A 38 -8.98 -1.13 14.59
C TYR A 38 -9.15 -1.37 16.09
N THR A 39 -10.38 -1.68 16.52
CA THR A 39 -10.73 -1.84 17.96
C THR A 39 -9.93 -2.93 18.67
N GLY A 40 -9.46 -3.95 17.95
CA GLY A 40 -8.68 -5.04 18.54
C GLY A 40 -7.31 -4.63 19.07
N THR A 41 -6.71 -3.55 18.53
CA THR A 41 -5.41 -3.02 19.01
C THR A 41 -5.48 -1.57 19.47
N ASN A 42 -6.33 -0.77 18.81
CA ASN A 42 -6.57 0.65 19.05
C ASN A 42 -5.29 1.52 19.03
N ASP A 43 -4.34 1.19 18.16
CA ASP A 43 -3.04 1.87 18.09
C ASP A 43 -2.60 2.25 16.66
N GLY A 44 -3.50 2.11 15.68
CA GLY A 44 -3.28 2.54 14.30
C GLY A 44 -2.30 1.68 13.51
N ARG A 45 -1.77 0.58 14.08
CA ARG A 45 -0.79 -0.28 13.39
C ARG A 45 -1.32 -0.96 12.13
N HIS A 46 -2.62 -0.96 11.91
CA HIS A 46 -3.24 -1.54 10.71
C HIS A 46 -3.65 -0.48 9.70
N ASN A 47 -3.43 0.80 10.00
CA ASN A 47 -3.74 1.90 9.10
C ASN A 47 -2.54 2.19 8.21
N CYS A 48 -2.77 2.92 7.13
CA CYS A 48 -1.72 3.34 6.22
C CYS A 48 -0.59 4.11 6.92
N PRO A 49 0.67 4.02 6.43
CA PRO A 49 1.78 4.81 6.99
C PRO A 49 1.55 6.31 6.95
N CYS A 50 0.82 6.80 5.95
CA CYS A 50 0.43 8.20 5.82
C CYS A 50 -0.78 8.60 6.67
N SER A 51 -1.50 7.65 7.30
CA SER A 51 -2.67 8.00 8.09
C SER A 51 -2.29 8.75 9.36
N GLN A 52 -3.12 9.73 9.74
CA GLN A 52 -2.94 10.50 10.96
C GLN A 52 -2.89 9.57 12.20
N GLY A 53 -1.80 9.63 12.96
CA GLY A 53 -1.61 8.85 14.17
C GLY A 53 -1.18 7.40 13.93
N SER A 54 -0.95 6.98 12.68
CA SER A 54 -0.40 5.66 12.38
C SER A 54 1.08 5.56 12.80
N PRO A 55 1.48 4.50 13.51
CA PRO A 55 2.88 4.24 13.82
C PRO A 55 3.64 3.69 12.61
N GLN A 56 2.96 3.29 11.53
CA GLN A 56 3.56 2.55 10.41
C GLN A 56 4.63 3.34 9.66
N ASN A 57 4.57 4.67 9.66
CA ASN A 57 5.63 5.50 9.07
C ASN A 57 7.01 5.25 9.72
N SER A 58 7.03 4.91 11.02
CA SER A 58 8.27 4.63 11.75
C SER A 58 8.83 3.23 11.53
N THR A 59 8.02 2.32 10.98
CA THR A 59 8.35 0.91 10.73
C THR A 59 8.46 0.60 9.25
N LEU A 60 8.31 1.62 8.39
CA LEU A 60 8.42 1.46 6.95
C LEU A 60 9.83 1.01 6.56
N GLN A 61 9.91 0.04 5.65
CA GLN A 61 11.20 -0.47 5.20
C GLN A 61 11.97 0.59 4.44
N SER A 62 13.27 0.68 4.71
CA SER A 62 14.14 1.72 4.16
C SER A 62 14.23 1.70 2.63
N PHE A 63 14.03 0.53 2.00
CA PHE A 63 14.01 0.40 0.54
C PHE A 63 12.77 1.00 -0.12
N ILE A 64 11.67 1.19 0.63
CA ILE A 64 10.44 1.82 0.12
C ILE A 64 10.59 3.34 0.12
N GLY A 65 11.14 3.90 1.20
CA GLY A 65 11.31 5.34 1.34
C GLY A 65 9.99 6.09 1.14
N ASN A 66 9.96 7.01 0.17
CA ASN A 66 8.76 7.79 -0.19
C ASN A 66 8.08 7.27 -1.47
N ASP A 67 8.53 6.14 -2.01
CA ASP A 67 8.04 5.58 -3.28
C ASP A 67 6.84 4.66 -3.02
N TYR A 68 5.81 5.19 -2.38
CA TYR A 68 4.59 4.45 -2.11
C TYR A 68 3.33 5.31 -2.17
N PHE A 69 2.21 4.64 -2.41
CA PHE A 69 0.89 5.13 -2.04
C PHE A 69 0.25 4.12 -1.08
N CYS A 70 -0.62 4.60 -0.20
CA CYS A 70 -1.40 3.76 0.67
C CYS A 70 -2.81 4.31 0.78
N GLU A 71 -3.81 3.44 0.81
CA GLU A 71 -5.21 3.80 1.01
C GLU A 71 -5.97 2.62 1.62
N SER A 72 -7.05 2.88 2.36
CA SER A 72 -7.97 1.86 2.87
C SER A 72 -9.37 2.12 2.35
N GLY A 73 -10.01 1.10 1.79
CA GLY A 73 -11.41 1.22 1.35
C GLY A 73 -12.44 1.07 2.45
N ASN A 74 -12.04 0.93 3.73
CA ASN A 74 -12.95 0.64 4.84
C ASN A 74 -13.34 1.91 5.62
N PRO A 75 -14.53 2.48 5.37
CA PRO A 75 -14.95 3.77 5.93
C PRO A 75 -15.46 3.70 7.37
N ALA A 76 -15.32 2.54 8.04
CA ALA A 76 -15.80 2.37 9.39
C ALA A 76 -15.15 3.39 10.35
N THR A 77 -15.99 4.14 11.05
CA THR A 77 -15.58 5.13 12.08
C THR A 77 -15.57 4.54 13.49
N ASP A 78 -15.97 3.28 13.65
CA ASP A 78 -16.08 2.58 14.94
C ASP A 78 -14.95 1.56 15.17
N GLY A 79 -13.93 1.55 14.29
CA GLY A 79 -12.79 0.64 14.36
C GLY A 79 -13.12 -0.81 14.03
N THR A 80 -14.26 -1.06 13.38
CA THR A 80 -14.62 -2.40 12.89
C THR A 80 -14.13 -2.64 11.47
N PHE A 81 -14.06 -3.92 11.10
CA PHE A 81 -13.88 -4.36 9.72
C PHE A 81 -14.81 -5.53 9.47
N GLN A 82 -15.02 -5.83 8.20
CA GLN A 82 -15.79 -6.98 7.75
C GLN A 82 -15.02 -7.66 6.61
N ASN A 83 -15.18 -8.97 6.47
CA ASN A 83 -14.51 -9.75 5.43
C ASN A 83 -15.27 -9.64 4.09
N PHE A 84 -15.33 -8.44 3.53
CA PHE A 84 -15.87 -8.19 2.19
C PHE A 84 -15.08 -7.09 1.49
N LEU A 85 -15.14 -7.09 0.16
CA LEU A 85 -14.52 -6.06 -0.67
C LEU A 85 -15.36 -4.78 -0.63
N TYR A 86 -14.71 -3.61 -0.57
CA TYR A 86 -15.35 -2.29 -0.67
C TYR A 86 -15.23 -1.73 -2.11
N PRO A 87 -16.04 -2.19 -3.10
CA PRO A 87 -15.84 -1.82 -4.51
C PRO A 87 -16.24 -0.39 -4.84
N SER A 88 -16.94 0.30 -3.93
CA SER A 88 -17.35 1.69 -4.12
C SER A 88 -16.20 2.68 -3.95
N ASP A 89 -15.07 2.22 -3.42
CA ASP A 89 -13.91 3.03 -3.10
C ASP A 89 -12.63 2.41 -3.71
N PRO A 90 -12.32 2.74 -4.98
CA PRO A 90 -11.13 2.21 -5.64
C PRO A 90 -9.85 2.77 -5.02
N LEU A 91 -8.96 1.87 -4.60
CA LEU A 91 -7.72 2.26 -3.93
C LEU A 91 -6.71 2.94 -4.87
N TRP A 92 -5.93 3.82 -4.26
CA TRP A 92 -4.84 4.61 -4.82
C TRP A 92 -5.28 5.58 -5.92
N ASP A 93 -6.51 6.10 -5.82
CA ASP A 93 -7.08 7.05 -6.77
C ASP A 93 -7.08 8.51 -6.27
N GLY A 94 -6.74 8.70 -4.99
CA GLY A 94 -6.70 10.00 -4.32
C GLY A 94 -8.09 10.56 -3.97
N LYS A 95 -9.10 9.70 -3.86
CA LYS A 95 -10.48 10.03 -3.48
C LYS A 95 -10.99 8.99 -2.50
N GLY A 96 -12.17 9.24 -1.92
CA GLY A 96 -12.77 8.27 -1.01
C GLY A 96 -12.21 8.31 0.41
N CYS A 97 -10.97 8.75 0.60
CA CYS A 97 -10.32 8.79 1.91
C CYS A 97 -11.17 9.31 3.09
N GLY A 98 -11.18 8.50 4.12
CA GLY A 98 -11.68 8.78 5.45
C GLY A 98 -10.86 9.84 6.19
N SER A 99 -11.34 10.20 7.38
CA SER A 99 -10.81 11.33 8.15
C SER A 99 -9.34 11.18 8.59
N LEU A 100 -8.78 9.97 8.61
CA LEU A 100 -7.37 9.75 8.95
C LEU A 100 -6.46 9.70 7.73
N GLU A 101 -6.99 9.54 6.51
CA GLU A 101 -6.22 9.34 5.28
C GLU A 101 -6.08 10.59 4.41
N GLY A 102 -6.35 11.78 4.96
CA GLY A 102 -6.22 13.04 4.23
C GLY A 102 -4.85 13.24 3.58
N ASP A 103 -3.76 12.90 4.28
CA ASP A 103 -2.39 12.98 3.74
C ASP A 103 -2.12 11.90 2.69
N CYS A 104 -2.77 10.73 2.80
CA CYS A 104 -2.69 9.66 1.83
C CYS A 104 -3.31 10.07 0.49
N CYS A 105 -4.54 10.59 0.50
CA CYS A 105 -5.20 11.09 -0.70
C CYS A 105 -4.54 12.33 -1.32
N ALA A 106 -3.82 13.11 -0.50
CA ALA A 106 -3.08 14.27 -0.97
C ALA A 106 -1.68 13.92 -1.50
N ALA A 107 -1.30 12.64 -1.55
CA ALA A 107 0.03 12.22 -1.99
C ALA A 107 0.31 12.69 -3.43
N PRO A 108 1.43 13.40 -3.67
CA PRO A 108 1.75 13.91 -4.99
C PRO A 108 1.85 12.79 -6.03
N GLY A 109 1.20 12.99 -7.18
CA GLY A 109 1.25 12.06 -8.31
C GLY A 109 0.00 11.21 -8.46
N LEU A 110 -0.77 10.96 -7.40
CA LEU A 110 -2.01 10.18 -7.49
C LEU A 110 -2.90 10.60 -8.68
N PRO A 111 -3.44 9.66 -9.47
CA PRO A 111 -3.36 8.19 -9.32
C PRO A 111 -2.13 7.54 -9.98
N TRP A 112 -1.17 8.33 -10.50
CA TRP A 112 -0.03 7.86 -11.27
C TRP A 112 1.29 8.07 -10.54
N PHE A 113 2.07 7.01 -10.32
CA PHE A 113 3.44 7.19 -9.87
C PHE A 113 4.39 7.48 -11.04
N ASN A 114 5.48 8.20 -10.77
CA ASN A 114 6.59 8.35 -11.70
C ASN A 114 7.90 8.07 -10.98
N LYS A 115 8.62 7.05 -11.43
CA LYS A 115 9.92 6.67 -10.87
C LYS A 115 11.01 6.80 -11.93
N VAL A 116 12.00 7.63 -11.64
CA VAL A 116 13.26 7.68 -12.40
C VAL A 116 14.26 6.78 -11.70
N LEU A 117 14.76 5.77 -12.42
CA LEU A 117 15.80 4.88 -11.91
C LEU A 117 17.16 5.58 -11.95
N ASN A 118 17.99 5.35 -10.93
CA ASN A 118 19.34 5.91 -10.87
C ASN A 118 20.24 5.43 -12.00
N THR A 119 20.01 4.20 -12.46
CA THR A 119 20.76 3.56 -13.54
C THR A 119 19.77 2.97 -14.53
N ALA A 120 19.94 3.27 -15.81
CA ALA A 120 19.17 2.63 -16.87
C ALA A 120 19.41 1.11 -16.85
N THR A 121 18.35 0.32 -17.03
CA THR A 121 18.43 -1.13 -17.01
C THR A 121 17.60 -1.73 -18.15
N THR A 122 17.95 -2.96 -18.52
CA THR A 122 17.14 -3.84 -19.39
C THR A 122 16.49 -4.97 -18.61
N ASP A 123 16.61 -4.97 -17.29
CA ASP A 123 15.96 -5.97 -16.44
C ASP A 123 14.44 -5.88 -16.56
N TYR A 124 13.78 -7.01 -16.39
CA TYR A 124 12.32 -7.06 -16.38
C TYR A 124 11.77 -6.36 -15.14
N LEU A 125 10.67 -5.63 -15.34
CA LEU A 125 9.79 -5.20 -14.27
C LEU A 125 8.97 -6.40 -13.78
N GLU A 126 8.82 -6.47 -12.47
CA GLU A 126 8.00 -7.45 -11.77
C GLU A 126 6.91 -6.70 -11.02
N LEU A 127 5.67 -7.17 -11.16
CA LEU A 127 4.54 -6.75 -10.34
C LEU A 127 4.09 -7.96 -9.52
N ARG A 128 4.09 -7.82 -8.19
CA ARG A 128 3.60 -8.84 -7.27
C ARG A 128 2.39 -8.30 -6.51
N VAL A 129 1.32 -9.08 -6.48
CA VAL A 129 0.23 -8.90 -5.52
C VAL A 129 0.63 -9.69 -4.27
N CYS A 130 0.75 -8.98 -3.15
CA CYS A 130 1.23 -9.50 -1.88
C CYS A 130 0.12 -9.39 -0.83
N GLY A 131 0.07 -10.38 0.05
CA GLY A 131 -0.64 -10.33 1.33
C GLY A 131 0.32 -10.85 2.39
N ASP A 132 0.42 -10.18 3.53
CA ASP A 132 1.43 -10.45 4.54
C ASP A 132 0.97 -11.38 5.69
N GLU A 133 -0.33 -11.71 5.74
CA GLU A 133 -0.91 -12.81 6.51
C GLU A 133 -1.50 -13.93 5.62
N GLY A 134 -2.44 -14.70 6.15
CA GLY A 134 -3.06 -15.85 5.51
C GLY A 134 -4.09 -15.47 4.43
N THR A 135 -4.42 -16.42 3.55
CA THR A 135 -5.31 -16.21 2.39
C THR A 135 -6.80 -16.08 2.72
N SER A 136 -7.17 -15.78 3.96
CA SER A 136 -8.58 -15.77 4.42
C SER A 136 -9.16 -14.38 4.68
N ASN A 137 -8.35 -13.32 4.67
CA ASN A 137 -8.76 -12.01 5.20
C ASN A 137 -8.02 -10.79 4.59
N GLU A 138 -7.21 -10.95 3.54
CA GLU A 138 -6.36 -9.88 2.96
C GLU A 138 -6.41 -9.90 1.43
N ASP A 139 -7.62 -9.84 0.88
CA ASP A 139 -7.80 -9.83 -0.57
C ASP A 139 -7.57 -8.42 -1.13
N VAL A 140 -6.55 -8.27 -1.98
CA VAL A 140 -6.31 -7.05 -2.76
C VAL A 140 -6.51 -7.34 -4.25
N PRO A 141 -7.76 -7.34 -4.76
CA PRO A 141 -8.02 -7.66 -6.15
C PRO A 141 -7.49 -6.57 -7.07
N VAL A 142 -6.59 -6.95 -7.98
CA VAL A 142 -6.09 -6.08 -9.06
C VAL A 142 -6.79 -6.43 -10.36
N SER A 143 -7.56 -5.50 -10.91
CA SER A 143 -8.32 -5.70 -12.15
C SER A 143 -7.54 -5.27 -13.40
N TYR A 144 -6.72 -4.24 -13.29
CA TYR A 144 -6.01 -3.63 -14.41
C TYR A 144 -4.74 -2.93 -13.94
N TYR A 145 -3.72 -2.91 -14.80
CA TYR A 145 -2.47 -2.18 -14.57
C TYR A 145 -1.93 -1.64 -15.89
N GLU A 146 -1.30 -0.47 -15.83
CA GLU A 146 -0.57 0.13 -16.94
C GLU A 146 0.83 0.53 -16.48
N LEU A 147 1.85 0.04 -17.18
CA LEU A 147 3.24 0.39 -16.92
C LEU A 147 3.86 0.91 -18.22
N TYR A 148 4.26 2.18 -18.19
CA TYR A 148 4.91 2.86 -19.30
C TYR A 148 6.39 3.06 -18.96
N VAL A 149 7.28 2.48 -19.77
CA VAL A 149 8.73 2.56 -19.58
C VAL A 149 9.33 3.35 -20.74
N LYS A 150 10.30 4.22 -20.44
CA LYS A 150 11.01 5.06 -21.40
C LYS A 150 12.51 4.74 -21.42
#